data_AF-A0A953U3G4-F1
#
_entry.id   AF-A0A953U3G4-F1
#
_cell.length_a   1.000
_cell.length_b   1.000
_cell.length_c   1.000
_cell.angle_alpha   90.00
_cell.angle_beta   90.00
_cell.angle_gamma   90.00
#
_symmetry.space_group_name_H-M   'P 1'
#
loop_
_entity.id
_entity.type
_entity.pdbx_description
1 polymer ?
#
loop_
_entity_poly.entity_id
_entity_poly.type
_entity_poly.pdbx_seq_one_letter_code
_entity_poly.pdbx_strand_id
1 'polypeptide(L)'
;MSDRWTFLMAFLTVVLIGAGAFAIPQFFPFELLKSLIYLIIALLVFFGEDRFSYMLGMTAVPLWFILDILLGDFFHDWAILFGALSGKPSSSFDTPFHGLSLLAEAALFVLCARAWRKQVSEKFFGKTFGACLLISLIYVGVLGGVYFHSVAGIVRGR
;
A
#
# COMPACT_ATOMS: atom_id res chain seq x y z
N MET A 1 15.35 -11.61 -16.14
CA MET A 1 14.01 -11.02 -15.96
C MET A 1 13.75 -10.95 -14.48
N SER A 2 13.50 -9.74 -13.99
CA SER A 2 13.15 -9.47 -12.60
C SER A 2 11.93 -10.28 -12.14
N ASP A 3 11.74 -10.44 -10.83
CA ASP A 3 10.70 -11.27 -10.21
C ASP A 3 9.30 -10.82 -10.68
N ARG A 4 8.79 -11.53 -11.71
CA ARG A 4 7.55 -11.20 -12.41
C ARG A 4 6.35 -11.09 -11.48
N TRP A 5 6.32 -11.91 -10.43
CA TRP A 5 5.21 -11.93 -9.48
C TRP A 5 5.26 -10.71 -8.56
N THR A 6 6.46 -10.32 -8.12
CA THR A 6 6.65 -9.11 -7.31
C THR A 6 6.24 -7.87 -8.10
N PHE A 7 6.67 -7.76 -9.36
CA PHE A 7 6.23 -6.68 -10.25
C PHE A 7 4.72 -6.65 -10.42
N LEU A 8 4.11 -7.81 -10.72
CA LEU A 8 2.68 -7.90 -10.98
C LEU A 8 1.86 -7.52 -9.75
N MET A 9 2.25 -7.96 -8.54
CA MET A 9 1.54 -7.59 -7.31
C MET A 9 1.72 -6.11 -6.95
N ALA A 10 2.92 -5.55 -7.14
CA ALA A 10 3.14 -4.12 -6.94
C ALA A 10 2.28 -3.28 -7.91
N PHE A 11 2.27 -3.65 -9.19
CA PHE A 11 1.47 -2.96 -10.20
C PHE A 11 -0.04 -3.15 -9.99
N LEU A 12 -0.48 -4.35 -9.61
CA LEU A 12 -1.87 -4.63 -9.28
C LEU A 12 -2.34 -3.78 -8.09
N THR A 13 -1.48 -3.62 -7.07
CA THR A 13 -1.77 -2.75 -5.92
C THR A 13 -2.00 -1.30 -6.36
N VAL A 14 -1.17 -0.77 -7.27
CA VAL A 14 -1.37 0.57 -7.86
C VAL A 14 -2.71 0.67 -8.56
N VAL A 15 -3.07 -0.33 -9.38
CA VAL A 15 -4.34 -0.35 -10.12
C VAL A 15 -5.54 -0.40 -9.18
N LEU A 16 -5.49 -1.21 -8.12
CA LEU A 16 -6.57 -1.35 -7.16
C LEU A 16 -6.78 -0.08 -6.33
N ILE A 17 -5.70 0.52 -5.83
CA ILE A 17 -5.77 1.80 -5.11
C ILE A 17 -6.27 2.90 -6.05
N GLY A 18 -5.75 2.97 -7.28
CA GLY A 18 -6.19 3.93 -8.28
C GLY A 18 -7.68 3.76 -8.65
N ALA A 19 -8.16 2.53 -8.78
CA ALA A 19 -9.58 2.25 -9.01
C ALA A 19 -10.45 2.67 -7.82
N GLY A 20 -10.00 2.40 -6.59
CA GLY A 20 -10.66 2.88 -5.36
C GLY A 20 -10.70 4.40 -5.27
N ALA A 21 -9.65 5.10 -5.72
CA ALA A 21 -9.56 6.55 -5.69
C ALA A 21 -10.70 7.25 -6.46
N PHE A 22 -11.15 6.67 -7.58
CA PHE A 22 -12.23 7.24 -8.38
C PHE A 22 -13.60 7.17 -7.70
N ALA A 23 -13.78 6.29 -6.73
CA ALA A 23 -15.02 6.20 -5.96
C ALA A 23 -15.15 7.30 -4.90
N ILE A 24 -14.02 7.88 -4.44
CA ILE A 24 -14.00 8.91 -3.40
C ILE A 24 -13.22 10.14 -3.89
N PRO A 25 -13.84 11.02 -4.70
CA PRO A 25 -13.14 12.16 -5.32
C PRO A 25 -12.43 13.10 -4.34
N GLN A 26 -12.92 13.19 -3.10
CA GLN A 26 -12.36 14.03 -2.05
C GLN A 26 -10.98 13.56 -1.57
N PHE A 27 -10.72 12.25 -1.61
CA PHE A 27 -9.43 11.65 -1.22
C PHE A 27 -8.58 11.21 -2.41
N PHE A 28 -9.00 11.48 -3.64
CA PHE A 28 -8.28 11.15 -4.85
C PHE A 28 -6.77 11.49 -4.83
N PRO A 29 -6.32 12.72 -4.45
CA PRO A 29 -4.89 13.01 -4.41
C PRO A 29 -4.15 12.22 -3.33
N PHE A 30 -4.81 11.90 -2.21
CA PHE A 30 -4.25 11.08 -1.15
C PHE A 30 -4.04 9.64 -1.63
N GLU A 31 -5.03 9.04 -2.30
CA GLU A 31 -4.95 7.69 -2.84
C GLU A 31 -3.88 7.56 -3.94
N LEU A 32 -3.77 8.57 -4.82
CA LEU A 32 -2.69 8.61 -5.79
C LEU A 32 -1.31 8.64 -5.13
N LEU A 33 -1.14 9.47 -4.10
CA LEU A 33 0.09 9.48 -3.33
C LEU A 33 0.30 8.14 -2.60
N LYS A 34 -0.72 7.54 -1.97
CA LYS A 34 -0.61 6.19 -1.37
C LYS A 34 -0.10 5.18 -2.39
N SER A 35 -0.62 5.21 -3.62
CA SER A 35 -0.22 4.30 -4.71
C SER A 35 1.22 4.47 -5.21
N LEU A 36 1.80 5.67 -5.08
CA LEU A 36 3.10 6.02 -5.65
C LEU A 36 4.24 5.17 -5.10
N ILE A 37 4.19 4.76 -3.82
CA ILE A 37 5.23 3.88 -3.26
C ILE A 37 5.24 2.50 -3.94
N TYR A 38 4.05 1.97 -4.28
CA TYR A 38 3.92 0.71 -4.99
C TYR A 38 4.35 0.83 -6.45
N LEU A 39 4.10 2.00 -7.07
CA LEU A 39 4.63 2.31 -8.39
C LEU A 39 6.16 2.34 -8.38
N ILE A 40 6.77 2.98 -7.37
CA ILE A 40 8.23 3.00 -7.21
C ILE A 40 8.77 1.57 -7.01
N ILE A 41 8.13 0.76 -6.18
CA ILE A 41 8.50 -0.66 -6.02
C ILE A 41 8.43 -1.38 -7.37
N ALA A 42 7.34 -1.24 -8.12
CA ALA A 42 7.19 -1.86 -9.44
C ALA A 42 8.29 -1.41 -10.43
N LEU A 43 8.63 -0.12 -10.45
CA LEU A 43 9.71 0.41 -11.29
C LEU A 43 11.08 -0.14 -10.88
N LEU A 44 11.38 -0.17 -9.58
CA LEU A 44 12.64 -0.73 -9.07
C LEU A 44 12.76 -2.22 -9.43
N VAL A 45 11.69 -3.00 -9.27
CA VAL A 45 11.64 -4.39 -9.73
C VAL A 45 11.89 -4.43 -11.23
N PHE A 46 11.19 -3.63 -12.04
CA PHE A 46 11.33 -3.61 -13.50
C PHE A 46 12.77 -3.32 -13.96
N PHE A 47 13.46 -2.37 -13.31
CA PHE A 47 14.86 -2.02 -13.61
C PHE A 47 15.89 -2.99 -13.02
N GLY A 48 15.47 -3.98 -12.23
CA GLY A 48 16.36 -4.98 -11.62
C GLY A 48 17.05 -4.50 -10.34
N GLU A 49 16.53 -3.44 -9.71
CA GLU A 49 16.96 -2.98 -8.38
C GLU A 49 16.31 -3.83 -7.28
N ASP A 50 16.68 -5.12 -7.28
CA ASP A 50 16.06 -6.17 -6.47
C ASP A 50 16.19 -5.90 -4.96
N ARG A 51 17.31 -5.32 -4.54
CA ARG A 51 17.58 -5.10 -3.11
C ARG A 51 16.63 -4.06 -2.50
N PHE A 52 16.52 -2.89 -3.11
CA PHE A 52 15.68 -1.81 -2.60
C PHE A 52 14.20 -2.09 -2.83
N SER A 53 13.83 -2.69 -3.96
CA SER A 53 12.43 -3.04 -4.25
C SER A 53 11.86 -4.03 -3.23
N TYR A 54 12.55 -5.14 -2.96
CA TYR A 54 12.06 -6.14 -2.00
C TYR A 54 12.03 -5.57 -0.59
N MET A 55 13.04 -4.80 -0.19
CA MET A 55 13.08 -4.22 1.14
C MET A 55 12.00 -3.15 1.34
N LEU A 56 11.72 -2.31 0.33
CA LEU A 56 10.59 -1.37 0.36
C LEU A 56 9.26 -2.11 0.46
N GLY A 57 9.03 -3.17 -0.33
CA GLY A 57 7.81 -3.96 -0.20
C GLY A 57 7.64 -4.66 1.16
N MET A 58 8.75 -4.99 1.84
CA MET A 58 8.71 -5.54 3.20
C MET A 58 8.58 -4.50 4.32
N THR A 59 8.82 -3.21 4.04
CA THR A 59 8.81 -2.13 5.05
C THR A 59 7.59 -1.23 4.89
N ALA A 60 7.25 -0.83 3.67
CA ALA A 60 6.10 0.02 3.36
C ALA A 60 4.77 -0.68 3.67
N VAL A 61 4.61 -1.96 3.28
CA VAL A 61 3.35 -2.69 3.48
C VAL A 61 2.98 -2.81 4.96
N PRO A 62 3.87 -3.30 5.86
CA PRO A 62 3.52 -3.38 7.28
C PRO A 62 3.25 -2.02 7.92
N LEU A 63 3.97 -0.97 7.52
CA LEU A 63 3.73 0.38 8.04
C LEU A 63 2.37 0.91 7.61
N TRP A 64 1.93 0.63 6.38
CA TRP A 64 0.59 0.97 5.94
C TRP A 64 -0.47 0.18 6.69
N PHE A 65 -0.31 -1.13 6.87
CA PHE A 65 -1.24 -1.91 7.67
C PHE A 65 -1.37 -1.40 9.10
N ILE A 66 -0.26 -1.01 9.73
CA ILE A 66 -0.30 -0.40 11.07
C ILE A 66 -1.11 0.90 11.04
N LEU A 67 -0.88 1.78 10.06
CA LEU A 67 -1.62 3.03 9.97
C LEU A 67 -3.12 2.79 9.68
N ASP A 68 -3.46 1.90 8.74
CA ASP A 68 -4.85 1.54 8.41
C ASP A 68 -5.57 0.90 9.62
N ILE A 69 -4.85 0.13 10.46
CA ILE A 69 -5.39 -0.39 11.74
C ILE A 69 -5.63 0.75 12.73
N LEU A 70 -4.70 1.70 12.85
CA LEU A 70 -4.82 2.85 13.76
C LEU A 70 -5.94 3.81 13.35
N LEU A 71 -6.18 3.95 12.05
CA LEU A 71 -7.28 4.76 11.51
C LEU A 71 -8.64 4.05 11.56
N GLY A 72 -8.64 2.72 11.74
CA GLY A 72 -9.84 1.89 11.76
C GLY A 72 -10.30 1.41 10.37
N ASP A 73 -9.62 1.85 9.31
CA ASP A 73 -9.95 1.54 7.92
C ASP A 73 -9.68 0.06 7.59
N PHE A 74 -8.67 -0.56 8.22
CA PHE A 74 -8.28 -1.94 7.91
C PHE A 74 -9.45 -2.94 8.02
N PHE A 75 -10.18 -2.93 9.13
CA PHE A 75 -11.31 -3.85 9.32
C PHE A 75 -12.56 -3.41 8.53
N HIS A 76 -12.71 -2.12 8.29
CA HIS A 76 -13.79 -1.56 7.48
C HIS A 76 -13.70 -2.04 6.02
N ASP A 77 -12.52 -1.94 5.41
CA ASP A 77 -12.27 -2.38 4.04
C ASP A 77 -12.51 -3.88 3.84
N TRP A 78 -12.13 -4.69 4.84
CA TRP A 78 -12.47 -6.11 4.87
C TRP A 78 -13.97 -6.37 4.94
N ALA A 79 -14.69 -5.63 5.78
CA ALA A 79 -16.14 -5.74 5.89
C ALA A 79 -16.85 -5.37 4.59
N ILE A 80 -16.38 -4.32 3.89
CA ILE A 80 -16.89 -3.93 2.57
C ILE A 80 -16.64 -5.04 1.55
N LEU A 81 -15.42 -5.58 1.48
CA LEU A 81 -15.08 -6.64 0.53
C LEU A 81 -15.97 -7.88 0.71
N PHE A 82 -16.09 -8.38 1.94
CA PHE A 82 -16.95 -9.54 2.22
C PHE A 82 -18.44 -9.23 2.07
N GLY A 83 -18.85 -8.00 2.37
CA GLY A 83 -20.20 -7.51 2.10
C GLY A 83 -20.54 -7.57 0.61
N ALA A 84 -19.64 -7.07 -0.24
CA ALA A 84 -19.79 -7.11 -1.69
C ALA A 84 -19.85 -8.54 -2.23
N LEU A 85 -18.98 -9.44 -1.74
CA LEU A 85 -19.01 -10.87 -2.09
C LEU A 85 -20.31 -11.56 -1.66
N SER A 86 -20.94 -11.07 -0.59
CA SER A 86 -22.22 -11.58 -0.09
C SER A 86 -23.44 -10.91 -0.73
N GLY A 87 -23.24 -10.02 -1.72
CA GLY A 87 -24.31 -9.29 -2.39
C GLY A 87 -24.97 -8.20 -1.52
N LYS A 88 -24.33 -7.77 -0.43
CA LYS A 88 -24.84 -6.67 0.39
C LYS A 88 -24.55 -5.33 -0.32
N PRO A 89 -25.53 -4.40 -0.35
CA PRO A 89 -25.30 -3.06 -0.88
C PRO A 89 -24.28 -2.32 0.00
N SER A 90 -23.26 -1.73 -0.63
CA SER A 90 -22.30 -0.83 0.02
C SER A 90 -22.75 0.62 -0.11
N SER A 91 -22.23 1.52 0.74
CA SER A 91 -22.49 2.95 0.58
C SER A 91 -21.85 3.45 -0.72
N SER A 92 -22.32 4.58 -1.25
CA SER A 92 -21.76 5.17 -2.49
C SER A 92 -20.30 5.61 -2.37
N PHE A 93 -19.76 5.69 -1.14
CA PHE A 93 -18.37 6.04 -0.87
C PHE A 93 -17.50 4.81 -0.54
N ASP A 94 -18.08 3.61 -0.45
CA ASP A 94 -17.37 2.38 -0.10
C ASP A 94 -17.12 1.53 -1.35
N THR A 95 -15.89 1.02 -1.48
CA THR A 95 -15.45 0.25 -2.65
C THR A 95 -14.77 -1.04 -2.21
N PRO A 96 -15.04 -2.19 -2.87
CA PRO A 96 -14.31 -3.42 -2.57
C PRO A 96 -12.85 -3.38 -3.05
N PHE A 97 -12.44 -2.40 -3.85
CA PHE A 97 -11.08 -2.30 -4.38
C PHE A 97 -10.04 -2.04 -3.29
N HIS A 98 -10.41 -1.31 -2.24
CA HIS A 98 -9.57 -1.10 -1.07
C HIS A 98 -9.28 -2.42 -0.34
N GLY A 99 -10.30 -3.24 -0.07
CA GLY A 99 -10.11 -4.57 0.49
C GLY A 99 -9.31 -5.51 -0.43
N LEU A 100 -9.51 -5.45 -1.75
CA LEU A 100 -8.68 -6.20 -2.71
C LEU A 100 -7.24 -5.71 -2.71
N SER A 101 -7.00 -4.41 -2.51
CA SER A 101 -5.65 -3.85 -2.44
C SER A 101 -4.90 -4.41 -1.23
N LEU A 102 -5.55 -4.60 -0.07
CA LEU A 102 -4.95 -5.23 1.11
C LEU A 102 -4.47 -6.67 0.82
N LEU A 103 -5.23 -7.42 0.02
CA LEU A 103 -4.81 -8.75 -0.43
C LEU A 103 -3.58 -8.69 -1.34
N ALA A 104 -3.55 -7.74 -2.28
CA ALA A 104 -2.42 -7.54 -3.18
C ALA A 104 -1.16 -7.07 -2.41
N GLU A 105 -1.31 -6.19 -1.42
CA GLU A 105 -0.26 -5.73 -0.52
C GLU A 105 0.30 -6.88 0.32
N ALA A 106 -0.56 -7.72 0.91
CA ALA A 106 -0.13 -8.90 1.65
C ALA A 106 0.63 -9.88 0.74
N ALA A 107 0.15 -10.10 -0.49
CA ALA A 107 0.85 -10.93 -1.46
C ALA A 107 2.22 -10.33 -1.85
N LEU A 108 2.28 -9.01 -2.07
CA LEU A 108 3.51 -8.28 -2.35
C LEU A 108 4.52 -8.46 -1.21
N PHE A 109 4.10 -8.28 0.04
CA PHE A 109 4.96 -8.49 1.21
C PHE A 109 5.58 -9.90 1.23
N VAL A 110 4.74 -10.93 1.04
CA VAL A 110 5.21 -12.33 1.06
C VAL A 110 6.16 -12.61 -0.09
N LEU A 111 5.88 -12.11 -1.29
CA LEU A 111 6.74 -12.26 -2.46
C LEU A 111 8.07 -11.55 -2.28
N CYS A 112 8.08 -10.31 -1.80
CA CYS A 112 9.29 -9.57 -1.48
C CYS A 112 10.11 -10.29 -0.41
N ALA A 113 9.48 -10.81 0.65
CA ALA A 113 10.18 -11.59 1.68
C ALA A 113 10.81 -12.87 1.14
N ARG A 114 10.10 -13.57 0.24
CA ARG A 114 10.62 -14.76 -0.43
C ARG A 114 11.77 -14.41 -1.38
N ALA A 115 11.63 -13.36 -2.16
CA ALA A 115 12.62 -12.92 -3.13
C ALA A 115 13.90 -12.41 -2.43
N TRP A 116 13.75 -11.62 -1.36
CA TRP A 116 14.87 -11.20 -0.51
C TRP A 116 15.70 -12.39 -0.03
N ARG A 117 15.05 -13.40 0.57
CA ARG A 117 15.74 -14.61 1.07
C ARG A 117 16.46 -15.41 -0.01
N LYS A 118 15.97 -15.35 -1.26
CA LYS A 118 16.53 -16.13 -2.37
C LYS A 118 17.62 -15.39 -3.14
N GLN A 119 17.50 -14.08 -3.30
CA GLN A 119 18.27 -13.31 -4.27
C GLN A 119 19.23 -12.31 -3.60
N VAL A 120 19.00 -11.95 -2.34
CA VAL A 120 19.80 -10.94 -1.65
C VAL A 120 20.71 -11.60 -0.61
N SER A 121 22.01 -11.40 -0.73
CA SER A 121 23.03 -11.92 0.20
C SER A 121 23.21 -11.03 1.45
N GLU A 122 22.66 -9.82 1.45
CA GLU A 122 22.70 -8.93 2.62
C GLU A 122 21.82 -9.46 3.76
N LYS A 123 22.26 -9.27 5.00
CA LYS A 123 21.44 -9.55 6.19
C LYS A 123 20.18 -8.67 6.17
N PHE A 124 19.08 -9.21 6.68
CA PHE A 124 17.80 -8.50 6.75
C PHE A 124 17.94 -7.13 7.44
N PHE A 125 18.52 -7.07 8.65
CA PHE A 125 18.78 -5.82 9.38
C PHE A 125 20.09 -5.15 8.93
N GLY A 126 20.18 -4.86 7.62
CA GLY A 126 21.31 -4.20 7.01
C GLY A 126 21.11 -2.69 6.81
N LYS A 127 22.03 -2.06 6.07
CA LYS A 127 21.93 -0.64 5.69
C LYS A 127 20.69 -0.40 4.82
N THR A 128 20.37 -1.38 3.96
CA THR A 128 19.20 -1.30 3.08
C THR A 128 17.89 -1.29 3.87
N PHE A 129 17.79 -2.08 4.94
CA PHE A 129 16.62 -2.06 5.83
C PHE A 129 16.46 -0.72 6.52
N GLY A 130 17.54 -0.18 7.12
CA GLY A 130 17.49 1.14 7.76
C GLY A 130 17.06 2.24 6.80
N ALA A 131 17.60 2.25 5.57
CA ALA A 131 17.23 3.21 4.54
C ALA A 131 15.75 3.08 4.11
N CYS A 132 15.29 1.88 3.78
CA CYS A 132 13.91 1.65 3.33
C CYS A 132 12.90 1.89 4.45
N LEU A 133 13.24 1.50 5.68
CA LEU A 133 12.42 1.78 6.86
C LEU A 133 12.28 3.29 7.08
N LEU A 134 13.38 4.04 7.02
CA LEU A 134 13.34 5.50 7.17
C LEU A 134 12.50 6.16 6.07
N ILE A 135 12.72 5.77 4.81
CA ILE A 135 11.93 6.27 3.68
C ILE A 135 10.44 5.98 3.90
N SER A 136 10.11 4.74 4.26
CA SER A 136 8.72 4.33 4.46
C SER A 136 8.08 5.03 5.66
N LEU A 137 8.81 5.22 6.76
CA LEU A 137 8.32 5.96 7.94
C LEU A 137 8.05 7.43 7.61
N ILE A 138 8.96 8.10 6.91
CA ILE A 138 8.76 9.48 6.47
C ILE A 138 7.55 9.56 5.55
N TYR A 139 7.47 8.62 4.59
CA TYR A 139 6.40 8.60 3.60
C TYR A 139 5.01 8.43 4.24
N VAL A 140 4.86 7.39 5.07
CA VAL A 140 3.63 7.09 5.79
C VAL A 140 3.31 8.20 6.80
N GLY A 141 4.31 8.76 7.49
CA GLY A 141 4.14 9.84 8.44
C GLY A 141 3.64 11.14 7.79
N VAL A 142 4.20 11.53 6.64
CA VAL A 142 3.75 12.70 5.87
C VAL A 142 2.32 12.46 5.38
N LEU A 143 2.02 11.30 4.81
CA LEU A 143 0.68 11.00 4.30
C LEU A 143 -0.36 10.91 5.42
N GLY A 144 -0.04 10.27 6.54
CA GLY A 144 -0.89 10.27 7.72
C GLY A 144 -1.19 11.69 8.20
N GLY A 145 -0.18 12.57 8.26
CA GLY A 145 -0.37 13.98 8.57
C GLY A 145 -1.30 14.71 7.61
N VAL A 146 -1.15 14.48 6.29
CA VAL A 146 -2.03 15.03 5.25
C VAL A 146 -3.46 14.52 5.40
N TYR A 147 -3.64 13.24 5.70
CA TYR A 147 -4.95 12.63 5.94
C TYR A 147 -5.65 13.32 7.12
N PHE A 148 -4.98 13.42 8.27
CA PHE A 148 -5.55 14.09 9.44
C PHE A 148 -5.87 15.56 9.18
N HIS A 149 -5.01 16.29 8.47
CA HIS A 149 -5.29 17.67 8.11
C HIS A 149 -6.52 17.80 7.19
N SER A 150 -6.66 16.90 6.22
CA SER A 150 -7.77 16.89 5.27
C SER A 150 -9.09 16.58 5.98
N VAL A 151 -9.11 15.57 6.84
CA VAL A 151 -10.28 15.22 7.66
C VAL A 151 -10.65 16.35 8.63
N ALA A 152 -9.67 16.93 9.32
CA ALA A 152 -9.90 18.06 10.23
C ALA A 152 -10.44 19.30 9.50
N GLY A 153 -9.98 19.55 8.27
CA GLY A 153 -10.50 20.62 7.42
C GLY A 153 -11.98 20.41 7.05
N ILE A 154 -12.38 19.19 6.72
CA ILE A 154 -13.78 18.84 6.41
C ILE A 154 -14.68 19.01 7.64
N VAL A 155 -14.21 18.57 8.82
CA VAL A 155 -14.97 18.69 10.08
C VAL A 155 -15.14 20.15 10.51
N ARG A 156 -14.13 21.01 10.30
CA ARG A 156 -14.19 22.44 10.64
C ARG A 156 -15.01 23.28 9.65
N GLY A 157 -15.26 22.77 8.44
CA GLY A 157 -16.06 23.44 7.41
C GLY A 157 -17.57 23.13 7.46
N ARG A 158 -18.02 22.28 8.40
CA ARG A 158 -19.43 22.04 8.72
C ARG A 158 -19.79 22.75 10.03
#